data_AF-A0A1I5Z919-F1
#
_entry.id   AF-A0A1I5Z919-F1
#
_cell.length_a   1.000
_cell.length_b   1.000
_cell.length_c   1.000
_cell.angle_alpha   90.00
_cell.angle_beta   90.00
_cell.angle_gamma   90.00
#
_symmetry.space_group_name_H-M   'P 1'
#
loop_
_entity.id
_entity.type
_entity.pdbx_description
1 polymer ?
#
loop_
_entity_poly.entity_id
_entity_poly.type
_entity_poly.pdbx_seq_one_letter_code
_entity_poly.pdbx_strand_id
1 'polypeptide(L)'
;MKTKYIKEDNRTFPFVTLSKGNNRLLLYFATDPEELVQSNIMKGEINDSSVIFTNGVRIGMSTGDFYNQFFKVFPLALQHRYKTVVFDYCVDDIKHIYDFKNDKLTSVRFSHPNAGWNLEY
;
A
#
# COMPACT_ATOMS: atom_id res chain seq x y z
N MET A 1 -10.93 -14.25 3.20
CA MET A 1 -11.07 -13.59 1.89
C MET A 1 -12.52 -13.22 1.70
N LYS A 2 -12.84 -11.97 1.37
CA LYS A 2 -14.21 -11.52 1.08
C LYS A 2 -14.23 -10.89 -0.30
N THR A 3 -15.22 -11.23 -1.12
CA THR A 3 -15.39 -10.68 -2.47
C THR A 3 -16.60 -9.76 -2.50
N LYS A 4 -16.45 -8.57 -3.06
CA LYS A 4 -17.53 -7.61 -3.32
C LYS A 4 -17.54 -7.30 -4.81
N TYR A 5 -18.72 -7.20 -5.39
CA TYR A 5 -18.89 -6.80 -6.78
C TYR A 5 -19.49 -5.40 -6.79
N ILE A 6 -18.94 -4.51 -7.61
CA ILE A 6 -19.51 -3.19 -7.84
C ILE A 6 -19.99 -3.12 -9.29
N LYS A 7 -21.14 -2.51 -9.50
CA LYS A 7 -21.71 -2.30 -10.83
C LYS A 7 -21.67 -0.82 -11.18
N GLU A 8 -21.06 -0.49 -12.32
CA GLU A 8 -21.02 0.86 -12.89
C GLU A 8 -20.95 0.73 -14.42
N ASP A 9 -21.64 1.60 -15.16
CA ASP A 9 -21.67 1.62 -16.63
C ASP A 9 -21.89 0.26 -17.30
N ASN A 10 -22.84 -0.53 -16.77
CA ASN A 10 -23.15 -1.90 -17.22
C ASN A 10 -22.01 -2.92 -17.09
N ARG A 11 -20.93 -2.58 -16.38
CA ARG A 11 -19.81 -3.47 -16.06
C ARG A 11 -19.90 -3.92 -14.61
N THR A 12 -19.36 -5.09 -14.32
CA THR A 12 -19.24 -5.62 -12.95
C THR A 12 -17.78 -5.75 -12.59
N PHE A 13 -17.38 -5.08 -11.52
CA PHE A 13 -16.00 -5.01 -11.07
C PHE A 13 -15.83 -5.85 -9.80
N PRO A 14 -15.05 -6.94 -9.84
CA PRO A 14 -14.73 -7.73 -8.66
C PRO A 14 -13.64 -7.07 -7.81
N PHE A 15 -13.94 -6.92 -6.53
CA PHE A 15 -13.00 -6.52 -5.50
C PHE A 15 -12.83 -7.62 -4.47
N VAL A 16 -11.60 -7.86 -4.05
CA VAL A 16 -11.29 -8.84 -3.00
C VAL A 16 -10.58 -8.16 -1.85
N THR A 17 -11.13 -8.34 -0.64
CA THR A 17 -10.46 -7.96 0.59
C THR A 17 -9.66 -9.14 1.14
N LEU A 18 -8.36 -8.95 1.25
CA LEU A 18 -7.45 -9.81 1.98
C LEU A 18 -7.23 -9.23 3.38
N SER A 19 -7.27 -10.08 4.40
CA SER A 19 -7.06 -9.65 5.79
C SER A 19 -6.26 -10.71 6.54
N LYS A 20 -5.26 -10.26 7.30
CA LYS A 20 -4.46 -11.09 8.21
C LYS A 20 -4.15 -10.26 9.45
N GLY A 21 -4.74 -10.61 10.59
CA GLY A 21 -4.68 -9.76 11.78
C GLY A 21 -5.24 -8.37 11.49
N ASN A 22 -4.44 -7.33 11.78
CA ASN A 22 -4.79 -5.94 11.52
C ASN A 22 -4.42 -5.45 10.10
N ASN A 23 -3.78 -6.31 9.28
CA ASN A 23 -3.48 -5.99 7.89
C ASN A 23 -4.73 -6.13 7.02
N ARG A 24 -4.88 -5.22 6.06
CA ARG A 24 -5.94 -5.28 5.06
C ARG A 24 -5.44 -4.81 3.70
N LEU A 25 -5.78 -5.53 2.64
CA LEU A 25 -5.59 -5.11 1.25
C LEU A 25 -6.91 -5.24 0.52
N LEU A 26 -7.27 -4.21 -0.23
CA LEU A 26 -8.35 -4.20 -1.20
C LEU A 26 -7.74 -4.35 -2.60
N LEU A 27 -8.06 -5.45 -3.24
CA LEU A 27 -7.61 -5.77 -4.60
C LEU A 27 -8.75 -5.54 -5.58
N TYR A 28 -8.45 -4.96 -6.73
CA TYR A 28 -9.29 -4.95 -7.92
C TYR A 28 -8.81 -6.03 -8.88
N PHE A 29 -9.73 -6.79 -9.47
CA PHE A 29 -9.40 -7.73 -10.54
C PHE A 29 -10.01 -7.23 -11.86
N ALA A 30 -9.15 -6.96 -12.85
CA ALA A 30 -9.60 -6.62 -14.19
C ALA A 30 -10.29 -7.84 -14.82
N THR A 31 -11.46 -7.63 -15.41
CA THR A 31 -12.26 -8.68 -16.07
C THR A 31 -12.47 -8.39 -17.55
N ASP A 32 -11.60 -7.58 -18.16
CA ASP A 32 -11.69 -7.33 -19.59
C ASP A 32 -11.30 -8.63 -20.34
N PRO A 33 -12.18 -9.17 -21.21
CA PRO A 33 -11.88 -10.39 -21.97
C PRO A 33 -10.71 -10.26 -22.96
N GLU A 34 -10.28 -9.04 -23.30
CA GLU A 34 -9.10 -8.79 -24.14
C GLU A 34 -7.82 -8.51 -23.34
N GLU A 35 -7.92 -8.27 -22.02
CA GLU A 35 -6.76 -8.06 -21.17
C GLU A 35 -6.40 -9.32 -20.36
N LEU A 36 -5.11 -9.43 -19.99
CA LEU A 36 -4.67 -10.41 -19.01
C LEU A 36 -5.44 -10.16 -17.69
N VAL A 37 -5.91 -11.23 -17.04
CA VAL A 37 -6.46 -11.14 -15.68
C VAL A 37 -5.37 -10.61 -14.76
N GLN A 38 -5.46 -9.32 -14.41
CA GLN A 38 -4.53 -8.63 -13.54
C GLN A 38 -5.23 -8.28 -12.23
N SER A 39 -4.48 -8.33 -11.13
CA SER A 39 -4.92 -7.83 -9.85
C SER A 39 -4.10 -6.61 -9.45
N ASN A 40 -4.79 -5.55 -9.05
CA ASN A 40 -4.19 -4.29 -8.63
C ASN A 40 -4.57 -3.99 -7.19
N ILE A 41 -3.62 -3.51 -6.39
CA ILE A 41 -3.92 -3.03 -5.04
C ILE A 41 -4.57 -1.65 -5.18
N MET A 42 -5.80 -1.52 -4.70
CA MET A 42 -6.54 -0.25 -4.74
C MET A 42 -6.31 0.57 -3.47
N LYS A 43 -6.33 -0.11 -2.33
CA LYS A 43 -6.12 0.49 -1.02
C LYS A 43 -5.68 -0.57 -0.03
N GLY A 44 -5.01 -0.17 1.04
CA GLY A 44 -4.66 -1.10 2.08
C GLY A 44 -3.82 -0.50 3.18
N GLU A 45 -3.64 -1.29 4.23
CA GLU A 45 -2.78 -0.97 5.35
C GLU A 45 -2.13 -2.26 5.87
N ILE A 46 -0.82 -2.19 6.07
CA ILE A 46 -0.01 -3.22 6.70
C ILE A 46 0.56 -2.62 7.99
N ASN A 47 0.32 -3.27 9.11
CA ASN A 47 0.75 -2.85 10.46
C ASN A 47 1.23 -4.05 11.30
N ASP A 48 1.35 -5.23 10.70
CA ASP A 48 1.88 -6.46 11.29
C ASP A 48 3.36 -6.65 10.91
N SER A 49 4.21 -6.88 11.91
CA SER A 49 5.64 -7.11 11.72
C SER A 49 6.00 -8.46 11.10
N SER A 50 5.05 -9.39 10.99
CA SER A 50 5.22 -10.65 10.26
C SER A 50 5.23 -10.49 8.74
N VAL A 51 4.80 -9.33 8.21
CA VAL A 51 4.87 -9.03 6.79
C VAL A 51 6.22 -8.38 6.47
N ILE A 52 6.97 -9.03 5.58
CA ILE A 52 8.25 -8.53 5.06
C ILE A 52 8.08 -8.33 3.56
N PHE A 53 8.32 -7.09 3.11
CA PHE A 53 8.28 -6.75 1.70
C PHE A 53 9.51 -7.31 0.98
N THR A 54 9.43 -7.48 -0.35
CA THR A 54 10.52 -8.05 -1.16
C THR A 54 11.82 -7.23 -1.09
N ASN A 55 11.70 -5.92 -0.85
CA ASN A 55 12.84 -5.02 -0.62
C ASN A 55 13.30 -4.97 0.85
N GLY A 56 12.85 -5.89 1.72
CA GLY A 56 13.26 -5.97 3.11
C GLY A 56 12.57 -4.98 4.06
N VAL A 57 11.73 -4.07 3.54
CA VAL A 57 10.91 -3.20 4.41
C VAL A 57 9.99 -4.05 5.29
N ARG A 58 9.81 -3.65 6.54
CA ARG A 58 8.92 -4.34 7.50
C ARG A 58 8.53 -3.43 8.66
N ILE A 59 7.37 -3.69 9.25
CA ILE A 59 6.92 -2.97 10.45
C ILE A 59 7.92 -3.20 11.59
N GLY A 60 8.24 -2.11 12.31
CA GLY A 60 9.20 -2.07 13.41
C GLY A 60 10.64 -1.77 13.00
N MET A 61 10.97 -1.70 11.71
CA MET A 61 12.31 -1.31 11.25
C MET A 61 12.62 0.15 11.62
N SER A 62 13.90 0.46 11.82
CA SER A 62 14.33 1.82 12.14
C SER A 62 14.17 2.76 10.93
N THR A 63 14.04 4.06 11.18
CA THR A 63 14.06 5.08 10.11
C THR A 63 15.33 5.00 9.28
N GLY A 64 16.50 4.80 9.91
CA GLY A 64 17.78 4.62 9.22
C GLY A 64 17.80 3.40 8.30
N ASP A 65 17.38 2.23 8.80
CA ASP A 65 17.29 1.01 7.98
C ASP A 65 16.30 1.16 6.82
N PHE A 66 15.21 1.90 7.04
CA PHE A 66 14.21 2.20 6.02
C PHE A 66 14.83 3.02 4.88
N TYR A 67 15.48 4.14 5.18
CA TYR A 67 16.08 4.98 4.13
C TYR A 67 17.18 4.23 3.37
N ASN A 68 17.92 3.35 4.03
CA ASN A 68 18.94 2.51 3.38
C ASN A 68 18.36 1.52 2.35
N GLN A 69 17.05 1.21 2.38
CA GLN A 69 16.42 0.38 1.34
C GLN A 69 16.19 1.13 0.03
N PHE A 70 16.16 2.47 0.06
CA PHE A 70 15.78 3.30 -1.10
C PHE A 70 16.88 4.26 -1.55
N PHE A 71 17.75 4.69 -0.64
CA PHE A 71 18.76 5.71 -0.89
C PHE A 71 20.15 5.19 -0.52
N LYS A 72 21.13 5.44 -1.38
CA LYS A 72 22.55 5.20 -1.05
C LYS A 72 23.04 6.13 0.07
N VAL A 73 22.52 7.36 0.10
CA VAL A 73 22.81 8.38 1.10
C VAL A 73 21.53 9.16 1.37
N PHE A 74 21.16 9.28 2.64
CA PHE A 74 20.05 10.14 3.09
C PHE A 74 20.51 11.02 4.26
N PRO A 75 20.28 12.34 4.26
CA PRO A 75 20.81 13.23 5.30
C PRO A 75 20.36 12.84 6.71
N LEU A 76 21.31 12.57 7.62
CA LEU A 76 21.03 12.16 9.01
C LEU A 76 20.09 13.13 9.74
N ALA A 77 20.27 14.44 9.53
CA ALA A 77 19.43 15.48 10.12
C ALA A 77 17.95 15.39 9.68
N LEU A 78 17.67 14.72 8.57
CA LEU A 78 16.31 14.54 8.04
C LEU A 78 15.71 13.17 8.38
N GLN A 79 16.52 12.17 8.74
CA GLN A 79 16.04 10.80 8.99
C GLN A 79 14.99 10.73 10.10
N HIS A 80 15.17 11.55 11.15
CA HIS A 80 14.28 11.60 12.32
C HIS A 80 13.22 12.70 12.23
N ARG A 81 13.27 13.53 11.17
CA ARG A 81 12.39 14.69 11.04
C ARG A 81 10.99 14.32 10.52
N TYR A 82 10.93 13.35 9.62
CA TYR A 82 9.69 13.00 8.93
C TYR A 82 8.96 11.85 9.64
N LYS A 83 7.71 12.12 10.03
CA LYS A 83 6.81 11.10 10.58
C LYS A 83 6.11 10.28 9.51
N THR A 84 6.08 10.78 8.28
CA THR A 84 5.46 10.13 7.14
C THR A 84 6.32 10.35 5.90
N VAL A 85 6.56 9.28 5.15
CA VAL A 85 7.21 9.30 3.84
C VAL A 85 6.21 8.78 2.81
N VAL A 86 6.07 9.48 1.69
CA VAL A 86 5.16 9.09 0.61
C VAL A 86 5.98 8.89 -0.65
N PHE A 87 5.88 7.70 -1.23
CA PHE A 87 6.29 7.46 -2.62
C PHE A 87 5.05 7.54 -3.49
N ASP A 88 5.07 8.52 -4.37
CA ASP A 88 4.01 8.85 -5.30
C ASP A 88 4.60 8.74 -6.70
N TYR A 89 4.13 7.77 -7.47
CA TYR A 89 4.45 7.69 -8.88
C TYR A 89 3.53 8.69 -9.57
N CYS A 90 4.11 9.73 -10.19
CA CYS A 90 3.40 10.87 -10.79
C CYS A 90 2.35 10.54 -11.89
N VAL A 91 2.04 9.27 -12.12
CA VAL A 91 1.20 8.76 -13.20
C VAL A 91 0.12 7.85 -12.62
N ASP A 92 -0.94 8.40 -12.02
CA ASP A 92 -2.16 7.71 -11.55
C ASP A 92 -1.99 6.36 -10.81
N ASP A 93 -0.80 6.06 -10.30
CA ASP A 93 -0.44 4.76 -9.76
C ASP A 93 -0.54 4.76 -8.23
N ILE A 94 -0.36 3.60 -7.63
CA ILE A 94 -0.51 3.39 -6.20
C ILE A 94 0.52 4.20 -5.40
N LYS A 95 0.03 4.97 -4.44
CA LYS A 95 0.87 5.65 -3.46
C LYS A 95 1.23 4.71 -2.34
N HIS A 96 2.51 4.69 -1.99
CA HIS A 96 3.02 3.98 -0.83
C HIS A 96 3.29 5.00 0.27
N ILE A 97 2.62 4.87 1.41
CA ILE A 97 2.68 5.81 2.52
C ILE A 97 3.23 5.08 3.74
N TYR A 98 4.38 5.52 4.24
CA TYR A 98 5.11 4.91 5.34
C TYR A 98 5.04 5.83 6.56
N ASP A 99 4.41 5.39 7.65
CA ASP A 99 4.29 6.18 8.87
C ASP A 99 5.23 5.67 9.96
N PHE A 100 5.87 6.60 10.67
CA PHE A 100 6.87 6.35 11.68
C PHE A 100 6.45 6.91 13.05
N LYS A 101 6.73 6.14 14.11
CA LYS A 101 6.57 6.57 15.50
C LYS A 101 7.76 6.09 16.31
N ASN A 102 8.37 6.99 17.07
CA ASN A 102 9.55 6.70 17.91
C ASN A 102 10.66 5.99 17.11
N ASP A 103 11.01 6.56 15.95
CA ASP A 103 12.01 6.04 15.01
C ASP A 103 11.76 4.64 14.45
N LYS A 104 10.51 4.15 14.52
CA LYS A 104 10.13 2.85 13.97
C LYS A 104 9.00 2.99 12.97
N LEU A 105 9.09 2.27 11.87
CA LEU A 105 7.99 2.13 10.92
C LEU A 105 6.80 1.45 11.62
N THR A 106 5.64 2.09 11.65
CA THR A 106 4.43 1.56 12.30
C THR A 106 3.36 1.10 11.33
N SER A 107 3.30 1.69 10.15
CA SER A 107 2.33 1.29 9.12
C SER A 107 2.84 1.58 7.72
N VAL A 108 2.42 0.74 6.78
CA VAL A 108 2.52 0.97 5.34
C VAL A 108 1.11 1.02 4.78
N ARG A 109 0.71 2.15 4.23
CA ARG A 109 -0.61 2.35 3.60
C ARG A 109 -0.46 2.44 2.10
N PHE A 110 -1.44 1.87 1.41
CA PHE A 110 -1.57 1.91 -0.04
C PHE A 110 -2.78 2.74 -0.40
N SER A 111 -2.64 3.66 -1.35
CA SER A 111 -3.76 4.47 -1.81
C SER A 111 -3.63 4.74 -3.30
N HIS A 112 -4.56 4.23 -4.08
CA HIS A 112 -4.68 4.58 -5.49
C HIS A 112 -5.41 5.94 -5.62
N PRO A 113 -4.92 6.91 -6.41
CA PRO A 113 -5.57 8.23 -6.57
C PRO A 113 -6.97 8.11 -7.17
N ASN A 114 -7.18 7.16 -8.09
CA ASN A 114 -8.49 6.81 -8.65
C ASN A 114 -9.32 5.86 -7.78
N ALA A 115 -9.00 5.69 -6.49
CA ALA A 115 -9.85 4.96 -5.55
C ALA A 115 -11.14 5.72 -5.18
N GLY A 116 -11.70 6.53 -6.10
CA GLY A 116 -12.96 7.28 -5.92
C GLY A 116 -14.16 6.41 -5.54
N TRP A 117 -14.00 5.09 -5.65
CA TRP A 117 -14.79 4.13 -4.92
C TRP A 117 -14.64 4.33 -3.41
N ASN A 118 -15.66 4.93 -2.77
CA ASN A 118 -15.83 4.94 -1.31
C ASN A 118 -16.06 3.50 -0.79
N LEU A 119 -15.05 2.66 -0.92
CA LEU A 119 -15.04 1.28 -0.48
C LEU A 119 -14.49 1.23 0.93
N GLU A 120 -15.40 1.12 1.88
CA GLU A 120 -15.06 0.65 3.22
C GLU A 120 -14.61 -0.81 3.16
N TYR A 121 -13.51 -1.14 3.85
CA TYR A 121 -12.95 -2.50 3.93
C TYR A 121 -12.49 -2.86 5.34
#